data_AF-A0A7Z6XHM7-F1
#
_entry.id   AF-A0A7Z6XHM7-F1
#
_cell.length_a   1.000
_cell.length_b   1.000
_cell.length_c   1.000
_cell.angle_alpha   90.00
_cell.angle_beta   90.00
_cell.angle_gamma   90.00
#
_symmetry.space_group_name_H-M   'P 1'
#
loop_
_entity.id
_entity.type
_entity.pdbx_description
1 polymer ?
#
loop_
_entity_poly.entity_id
_entity_poly.type
_entity_poly.pdbx_seq_one_letter_code
_entity_poly.pdbx_strand_id
1 'polypeptide(L)' 'MADHFGAVYADSFARDHVMAELGGRTVHQALDAGWDAKDVWRAVCTSMDVPADKR' A
#
# COMPACT_ATOMS: atom_id res chain seq x y z
N MET A 1 2.87 17.27 1.51
CA MET A 1 2.87 15.84 1.15
C MET A 1 2.76 14.91 2.38
N ALA A 2 2.76 15.43 3.61
CA ALA A 2 2.38 14.69 4.82
C ALA A 2 0.91 14.97 5.27
N ASP A 3 0.12 15.66 4.44
CA ASP A 3 -1.13 16.33 4.88
C ASP A 3 -2.43 15.59 4.56
N HIS A 4 -2.39 14.46 3.83
CA HIS A 4 -3.62 13.78 3.43
C HIS A 4 -3.90 12.47 4.18
N PHE A 5 -2.87 11.81 4.72
CA PHE A 5 -3.04 10.62 5.54
C PHE A 5 -1.94 10.60 6.58
N GLY A 6 -2.28 10.92 7.84
CA GLY A 6 -1.33 10.77 8.95
C GLY A 6 -0.80 9.34 8.98
N ALA A 7 0.46 9.15 9.38
CA ALA A 7 1.12 7.84 9.39
C ALA A 7 0.29 6.73 10.07
N VAL A 8 -0.55 7.09 11.03
CA VAL A 8 -1.50 6.20 11.70
C VAL A 8 -2.60 5.69 10.74
N TYR A 9 -3.16 6.57 9.89
CA TYR A 9 -4.16 6.16 8.90
C TYR A 9 -3.55 5.29 7.81
N ALA A 10 -2.32 5.58 7.39
CA ALA A 10 -1.60 4.77 6.41
C ALA A 10 -1.37 3.33 6.93
N ASP A 11 -1.05 3.17 8.22
CA ASP A 11 -0.86 1.86 8.85
C ASP A 11 -2.18 1.07 8.97
N SER A 12 -3.27 1.70 9.42
CA SER A 12 -4.59 1.06 9.44
C SER A 12 -5.04 0.66 8.03
N PHE A 13 -4.87 1.54 7.05
CA PHE A 13 -5.16 1.24 5.65
C PHE A 13 -4.33 0.05 5.14
N ALA A 14 -3.03 0.01 5.44
CA ALA A 14 -2.15 -1.09 5.05
C ALA A 14 -2.56 -2.45 5.65
N ARG A 15 -3.25 -2.46 6.80
CA ARG A 15 -3.78 -3.69 7.42
C ARG A 15 -5.14 -4.10 6.89
N ASP A 16 -6.04 -3.15 6.63
CA ASP A 16 -7.44 -3.46 6.31
C ASP A 16 -7.72 -3.47 4.81
N HIS A 17 -6.87 -2.81 4.00
CA HIS A 17 -7.10 -2.69 2.56
C HIS A 17 -6.50 -3.87 1.80
N VAL A 18 -7.38 -4.69 1.23
CA VAL A 18 -7.02 -5.85 0.41
C VAL A 18 -6.83 -5.40 -1.04
N MET A 19 -5.64 -5.62 -1.59
CA MET A 19 -5.27 -5.22 -2.94
C MET A 19 -5.28 -6.43 -3.88
N ALA A 20 -5.99 -6.32 -5.00
CA ALA A 20 -6.01 -7.35 -6.03
C ALA A 20 -4.62 -7.60 -6.62
N GLU A 21 -3.80 -6.55 -6.74
CA GLU A 21 -2.41 -6.65 -7.24
C GLU A 21 -1.48 -7.45 -6.32
N LEU A 22 -1.80 -7.56 -5.02
CA LEU A 22 -1.08 -8.41 -4.07
C LEU A 22 -1.64 -9.84 -4.02
N GLY A 23 -2.48 -10.19 -5.00
CA GLY A 23 -3.20 -11.47 -5.07
C GLY A 23 -4.36 -11.54 -4.07
N GLY A 24 -5.01 -10.40 -3.80
CA GLY A 24 -6.09 -10.32 -2.81
C GLY A 24 -5.58 -10.35 -1.38
N ARG A 25 -4.44 -9.69 -1.12
CA ARG A 25 -3.83 -9.57 0.20
C ARG A 25 -3.68 -8.11 0.61
N THR A 26 -3.51 -7.90 1.91
CA THR A 26 -3.18 -6.59 2.47
C THR A 26 -1.67 -6.35 2.40
N VAL A 27 -1.24 -5.09 2.56
CA VAL A 27 0.19 -4.72 2.56
C VAL A 27 0.96 -5.55 3.60
N HIS A 28 0.40 -5.68 4.80
CA HIS A 28 0.99 -6.49 5.86
C HIS A 28 1.07 -7.98 5.50
N GLN A 29 -0.01 -8.53 4.93
CA GLN A 29 -0.01 -9.94 4.53
C GLN A 29 0.99 -10.22 3.39
N ALA A 30 1.18 -9.26 2.47
CA ALA A 30 2.17 -9.39 1.42
C ALA A 30 3.59 -9.35 1.99
N LEU A 31 3.89 -8.39 2.87
CA LEU A 31 5.18 -8.30 3.55
C LEU A 31 5.48 -9.55 4.38
N ASP A 32 4.51 -10.06 5.13
CA ASP A 32 4.64 -11.29 5.92
C ASP A 32 4.84 -12.53 5.03
N ALA A 33 4.20 -12.56 3.86
CA ALA A 33 4.41 -13.58 2.83
C ALA A 33 5.78 -13.47 2.12
N GLY A 34 6.63 -12.52 2.52
CA GLY A 34 7.98 -12.33 1.97
C GLY A 34 8.04 -11.47 0.71
N TRP A 35 7.01 -10.67 0.42
CA TRP A 35 7.04 -9.70 -0.68
C TRP A 35 8.00 -8.55 -0.36
N ASP A 36 8.67 -8.05 -1.40
CA ASP A 36 9.53 -6.89 -1.27
C ASP A 36 8.69 -5.63 -1.00
N ALA A 37 9.13 -4.83 -0.02
CA ALA A 37 8.44 -3.59 0.34
C ALA A 37 8.28 -2.63 -0.84
N LYS A 38 9.19 -2.67 -1.83
CA LYS A 38 9.11 -1.85 -3.04
C LYS A 38 8.00 -2.30 -3.98
N ASP A 39 7.80 -3.61 -4.13
CA ASP A 39 6.72 -4.14 -4.97
C ASP A 39 5.36 -3.94 -4.28
N VAL A 40 5.31 -4.07 -2.96
CA VAL A 40 4.12 -3.72 -2.18
C VAL A 40 3.78 -2.23 -2.31
N TRP A 41 4.77 -1.34 -2.23
CA TRP A 41 4.55 0.10 -2.43
C TRP A 41 4.05 0.42 -3.84
N ARG A 42 4.55 -0.27 -4.88
CA ARG A 42 4.04 -0.11 -6.24
C ARG A 42 2.58 -0.51 -6.36
N ALA A 43 2.21 -1.66 -5.79
CA ALA A 43 0.82 -2.11 -5.78
C ALA A 43 -0.10 -1.12 -5.05
N VAL A 44 0.39 -0.50 -3.97
CA VAL A 44 -0.33 0.57 -3.27
C VAL A 44 -0.51 1.79 -4.16
N CYS A 45 0.54 2.26 -4.83
CA CYS A 45 0.45 3.40 -5.74
C CYS A 45 -0.54 3.15 -6.89
N THR A 46 -0.52 1.96 -7.49
CA THR A 46 -1.47 1.58 -8.55
C THR A 46 -2.89 1.50 -8.02
N SER A 47 -3.10 0.84 -6.88
CA SER A 47 -4.43 0.64 -6.29
C SER A 47 -5.08 1.94 -5.81
N MET A 48 -4.27 2.90 -5.37
CA MET A 48 -4.74 4.21 -4.90
C MET A 48 -4.79 5.26 -6.02
N ASP A 49 -4.50 4.88 -7.28
CA ASP A 49 -4.38 5.79 -8.43
C ASP A 49 -3.54 7.04 -8.07
N VAL A 50 -2.45 6.84 -7.33
CA VAL A 50 -1.63 7.96 -6.88
C VAL A 50 -0.95 8.55 -8.12
N PRO A 51 -1.25 9.82 -8.48
CA PRO A 51 -0.70 10.42 -9.69
C PRO A 51 0.82 10.40 -9.63
N ALA A 52 1.43 9.98 -10.74
CA ALA A 52 2.88 9.77 -10.87
C ALA A 52 3.73 11.01 -10.50
N ASP A 53 3.12 12.20 -10.50
CA ASP A 53 3.71 13.47 -10.08
C ASP A 53 4.10 13.51 -8.58
N LYS A 54 3.65 12.53 -7.78
CA LYS A 54 3.94 12.39 -6.35
C LYS A 54 4.72 11.13 -5.96
N ARG A 55 5.27 10.38 -6.93
CA ARG A 55 5.94 9.08 -6.71
C ARG A 55 7.41 9.19 -6.27
#